data_AF-A0AAX2AI68-F1
#
_entry.id   AF-A0AAX2AI68-F1
#
_cell.length_a   1.000
_cell.length_b   1.000
_cell.length_c   1.000
_cell.angle_alpha   90.00
_cell.angle_beta   90.00
_cell.angle_gamma   90.00
#
_symmetry.space_group_name_H-M   'P 1'
#
loop_
_entity.id
_entity.type
_entity.pdbx_description
1 polymer ?
#
loop_
_entity_poly.entity_id
_entity_poly.type
_entity_poly.pdbx_seq_one_letter_code
_entity_poly.pdbx_strand_id
1 'polypeptide(L)'
;MKQININQIKGIEKLYKAFDNVIHEQYENYQTLELSNNVKRGIIEKEVYLKLSIAQYTANRNAIECLEGAINSLLPWLELLINCDEKPNNEQLCLFGSSVDDELEKEPETPTSSDDNSWSRYFRKVENVRISNMKKKYKFFELFNPICWWWAYHTLNYKKFIPSNEELENHIKLKILEYKDKPGRYKEVWFDTYRDIFNKSMSDIELYNCVLGAFRFYLVPFKEKHGVFFDNSYTIHSEPSEEITYMFYFSMNKLNIYYSPIHNIHNSEDFKEYDFYNPSFISFLRETFNVKECEPLNDDIVRERVFKIIFDEITIKWKEILNNSSSYKVFKKALMKKLKNKISKVGHFTEEYSFECNICTKQQQLIITQRKKTRELLSYDISNDDETSWKYIVLNLQNDELFKNAFESFKKTNTSNMYIVDNEYKNAVQLCLFDLNIGA
;
A
#
# COMPACT_ATOMS: atom_id res chain seq x y z
N MET A 1 12.29 21.79 19.42
CA MET A 1 11.01 21.18 19.83
C MET A 1 10.34 22.12 20.82
N LYS A 2 9.09 22.55 20.60
CA LYS A 2 8.38 23.40 21.59
C LYS A 2 7.86 22.49 22.70
N GLN A 3 8.21 22.79 23.94
CA GLN A 3 7.75 22.03 25.09
C GLN A 3 6.23 22.16 25.23
N ILE A 4 5.50 21.04 25.30
CA ILE A 4 4.05 21.07 25.53
C ILE A 4 3.79 21.39 26.99
N ASN A 5 2.93 22.38 27.24
CA ASN A 5 2.41 22.63 28.58
C ASN A 5 1.26 21.65 28.85
N ILE A 6 1.53 20.57 29.58
CA ILE A 6 0.55 19.52 29.84
C ILE A 6 -0.72 20.03 30.54
N ASN A 7 -0.65 21.13 31.30
CA ASN A 7 -1.81 21.71 31.98
C ASN A 7 -2.86 22.29 31.02
N GLN A 8 -2.54 22.44 29.74
CA GLN A 8 -3.47 22.91 28.70
C GLN A 8 -4.19 21.76 27.99
N ILE A 9 -3.85 20.51 28.31
CA ILE A 9 -4.37 19.31 27.65
C ILE A 9 -5.74 18.96 28.24
N LYS A 10 -6.75 18.78 27.37
CA LYS A 10 -8.10 18.46 27.82
C LYS A 10 -8.14 17.14 28.58
N GLY A 11 -8.80 17.17 29.74
CA GLY A 11 -9.01 15.98 30.58
C GLY A 11 -7.89 15.66 31.57
N ILE A 12 -6.72 16.33 31.49
CA ILE A 12 -5.59 16.08 32.39
C ILE A 12 -5.93 16.31 33.87
N GLU A 13 -6.77 17.31 34.17
CA GLU A 13 -7.19 17.63 35.53
C GLU A 13 -7.86 16.45 36.25
N LYS A 14 -8.54 15.58 35.50
CA LYS A 14 -9.17 14.38 36.06
C LYS A 14 -8.11 13.36 36.51
N LEU A 15 -6.98 13.29 35.82
CA LEU A 15 -5.85 12.43 36.21
C LEU A 15 -5.13 13.00 37.44
N TYR A 16 -4.92 14.31 37.51
CA TYR A 16 -4.35 14.97 38.70
C TYR A 16 -5.22 14.83 39.95
N LYS A 17 -6.54 14.69 39.80
CA LYS A 17 -7.44 14.41 40.93
C LYS A 17 -7.38 12.96 41.40
N ALA A 18 -6.92 12.05 40.54
CA ALA A 18 -6.92 10.61 40.76
C ALA A 18 -5.59 10.06 41.24
N PHE A 19 -4.47 10.68 40.86
CA PHE A 19 -3.13 10.21 41.17
C PHE A 19 -2.29 11.30 41.82
N ASP A 20 -1.41 10.92 42.75
CA ASP A 20 -0.50 11.88 43.42
C ASP A 20 0.48 12.50 42.41
N ASN A 21 0.93 11.71 41.43
CA ASN A 21 1.88 12.12 40.41
C ASN A 21 1.38 11.75 39.02
N VAL A 22 1.25 12.76 38.16
CA VAL A 22 1.04 12.64 36.71
C VAL A 22 2.24 13.27 36.02
N ILE A 23 3.14 12.43 35.51
CA ILE A 23 4.43 12.85 34.94
C ILE A 23 4.33 12.76 33.42
N HIS A 24 4.73 13.84 32.74
CA HIS A 24 4.84 13.90 31.29
C HIS A 24 6.23 14.30 30.86
N GLU A 25 6.78 13.51 29.94
CA GLU A 25 8.12 13.72 29.41
C GLU A 25 8.06 13.66 27.88
N GLN A 26 8.87 14.49 27.23
CA GLN A 26 8.95 14.54 25.79
C GLN A 26 10.32 14.06 25.32
N TYR A 27 10.29 13.13 24.37
CA TYR A 27 11.45 12.55 23.69
C TYR A 27 11.37 12.87 22.20
N GLU A 28 12.44 12.63 21.44
CA GLU A 28 12.49 12.99 20.01
C GLU A 28 11.30 12.47 19.19
N ASN A 29 10.92 11.20 19.37
CA ASN A 29 9.90 10.52 18.56
C ASN A 29 8.60 10.21 19.32
N TYR A 30 8.62 10.33 20.64
CA TYR A 30 7.48 10.01 21.49
C TYR A 30 7.42 10.90 22.72
N GLN A 31 6.33 10.79 23.46
CA GLN A 31 6.15 11.37 24.77
C GLN A 31 5.64 10.29 25.71
N THR A 32 5.88 10.43 27.00
CA THR A 32 5.38 9.49 28.00
C THR A 32 4.38 10.16 28.93
N LEU A 33 3.37 9.41 29.33
CA LEU A 33 2.46 9.79 30.41
C LEU A 33 2.50 8.70 31.47
N GLU A 34 2.93 9.05 32.68
CA GLU A 34 3.06 8.14 33.82
C GLU A 34 2.10 8.55 34.95
N LEU A 35 1.35 7.58 35.47
CA LEU A 35 0.34 7.74 36.49
C LEU A 35 0.71 6.90 37.71
N SER A 36 0.72 7.53 38.88
CA SER A 36 1.39 6.94 40.03
C SER A 36 1.09 7.63 41.35
N ASN A 37 1.16 6.86 42.43
CA ASN A 37 0.92 7.32 43.80
C ASN A 37 2.16 7.19 44.68
N ASN A 38 2.24 8.05 45.69
CA ASN A 38 3.30 8.02 46.69
C ASN A 38 2.97 6.97 47.75
N VAL A 39 3.93 6.11 48.07
CA VAL A 39 3.74 5.08 49.10
C VAL A 39 4.06 5.68 50.46
N LYS A 40 3.08 5.71 51.37
CA LYS A 40 3.21 6.41 52.66
C LYS A 40 4.14 5.72 53.67
N ARG A 41 4.45 4.42 53.50
CA ARG A 41 5.33 3.63 54.41
C ARG A 41 6.04 2.50 53.66
N GLY A 42 7.37 2.50 53.65
CA GLY A 42 8.19 1.42 53.08
C GLY A 42 9.52 1.93 52.49
N ILE A 43 10.31 1.01 51.92
CA ILE A 43 11.51 1.32 51.10
C ILE A 43 11.10 1.71 49.67
N ILE A 44 9.86 1.36 49.27
CA ILE A 44 9.28 1.73 47.98
C ILE A 44 8.76 3.16 48.10
N GLU A 45 9.25 4.05 47.24
CA GLU A 45 8.87 5.47 47.26
C GLU A 45 7.57 5.72 46.48
N LYS A 46 7.29 4.91 45.46
CA LYS A 46 6.28 5.18 44.45
C LYS A 46 5.69 3.91 43.87
N GLU A 47 4.38 3.92 43.66
CA GLU A 47 3.63 2.88 42.95
C GLU A 47 3.19 3.40 41.59
N VAL A 48 3.63 2.73 40.52
CA VAL A 48 3.30 3.12 39.14
C VAL A 48 2.16 2.26 38.63
N TYR A 49 1.01 2.89 38.38
CA TYR A 49 -0.19 2.22 37.90
C TYR A 49 -0.17 2.04 36.38
N LEU A 50 0.29 3.06 35.65
CA LEU A 50 0.34 3.02 34.20
C LEU A 50 1.42 3.96 33.66
N LYS A 51 2.19 3.48 32.68
CA LYS A 51 3.11 4.29 31.88
C LYS A 51 2.82 4.07 30.40
N LEU A 52 2.39 5.13 29.72
CA LEU A 52 2.04 5.10 28.29
C LEU A 52 3.15 5.74 27.47
N SER A 53 3.55 5.07 26.40
CA SER A 53 4.35 5.67 25.32
C SER A 53 3.41 6.15 24.24
N ILE A 54 3.43 7.44 23.94
CA ILE A 54 2.50 8.14 23.05
C ILE A 54 3.30 8.78 21.92
N ALA A 55 2.81 8.69 20.69
CA ALA A 55 3.51 9.28 19.54
C ALA A 55 3.62 10.81 19.68
N GLN A 56 4.73 11.38 19.23
CA GLN A 56 4.83 12.84 19.08
C GLN A 56 4.07 13.32 17.85
N TYR A 57 4.05 12.54 16.77
CA TYR A 57 3.36 12.90 15.54
C TYR A 57 2.85 11.63 14.88
N THR A 58 1.75 11.78 14.15
CA THR A 58 1.24 10.76 13.23
C THR A 58 1.01 11.41 11.88
N ALA A 59 0.69 10.63 10.84
CA ALA A 59 0.47 11.14 9.48
C ALA A 59 -0.42 12.40 9.41
N ASN A 60 -1.43 12.51 10.29
CA ASN A 60 -2.41 13.61 10.29
C ASN A 60 -2.62 14.28 11.65
N ARG A 61 -1.80 13.98 12.67
CA ARG A 61 -2.02 14.51 14.03
C ARG A 61 -0.73 14.95 14.69
N ASN A 62 -0.82 16.02 15.48
CA ASN A 62 0.28 16.56 16.25
C ASN A 62 0.36 15.96 17.67
N ALA A 63 1.41 16.33 18.40
CA ALA A 63 1.70 15.79 19.72
C ALA A 63 0.60 16.06 20.76
N ILE A 64 -0.08 17.21 20.69
CA ILE A 64 -1.18 17.54 21.59
C ILE A 64 -2.36 16.63 21.31
N GLU A 65 -2.73 16.46 20.05
CA GLU A 65 -3.85 15.60 19.64
C GLU A 65 -3.62 14.14 20.02
N CYS A 66 -2.39 13.64 19.93
CA CYS A 66 -2.05 12.28 20.37
C CYS A 66 -2.17 12.13 21.88
N LEU A 67 -1.71 13.12 22.65
CA LEU A 67 -1.82 13.11 24.12
C LEU A 67 -3.27 13.22 24.60
N GLU A 68 -4.08 14.08 23.97
CA GLU A 68 -5.53 14.15 24.22
C GLU A 68 -6.22 12.83 23.87
N GLY A 69 -5.82 12.18 22.78
CA GLY A 69 -6.27 10.84 22.41
C GLY A 69 -6.03 9.80 23.49
N ALA A 70 -4.81 9.77 24.02
CA ALA A 70 -4.41 8.87 25.09
C ALA A 70 -5.23 9.11 26.37
N ILE A 71 -5.37 10.37 26.78
CA ILE A 71 -6.15 10.72 27.98
C ILE A 71 -7.62 10.37 27.79
N ASN A 72 -8.23 10.73 26.66
CA ASN A 72 -9.64 10.41 26.40
C ASN A 72 -9.90 8.90 26.36
N SER A 73 -8.94 8.12 25.86
CA SER A 73 -9.02 6.65 25.86
C SER A 73 -8.92 6.07 27.28
N LEU A 74 -8.17 6.74 28.16
CA LEU A 74 -7.91 6.31 29.53
C LEU A 74 -9.03 6.67 30.52
N LEU A 75 -9.64 7.85 30.41
CA LEU A 75 -10.62 8.35 31.37
C LEU A 75 -11.77 7.37 31.69
N PRO A 76 -12.33 6.60 30.73
CA PRO A 76 -13.37 5.59 31.01
C PRO A 76 -12.93 4.41 31.90
N TRP A 77 -11.62 4.29 32.14
CA TRP A 77 -11.00 3.23 32.94
C TRP A 77 -10.45 3.73 34.28
N LEU A 78 -10.54 5.03 34.54
CA LEU A 78 -9.89 5.68 35.67
C LEU A 78 -10.30 5.07 37.02
N GLU A 79 -11.59 4.83 37.22
CA GLU A 79 -12.13 4.22 38.45
C GLU A 79 -11.61 2.79 38.66
N LEU A 80 -11.52 2.00 37.58
CA LEU A 80 -10.99 0.62 37.64
C LEU A 80 -9.49 0.60 37.92
N LEU A 81 -8.74 1.59 37.45
CA LEU A 81 -7.30 1.70 37.69
C LEU A 81 -6.98 2.11 39.13
N ILE A 82 -7.81 2.95 39.76
CA ILE A 82 -7.61 3.40 41.14
C ILE A 82 -8.05 2.32 42.14
N ASN A 83 -9.16 1.63 41.84
CA ASN A 83 -9.78 0.65 42.75
C ASN A 83 -9.42 -0.78 42.38
N CYS A 84 -8.23 -1.02 41.81
CA CYS A 84 -7.83 -2.35 41.35
C CYS A 84 -7.82 -3.41 42.48
N ASP A 85 -7.70 -2.97 43.73
CA ASP A 85 -7.57 -3.87 44.88
C ASP A 85 -8.86 -4.04 45.72
N GLU A 86 -9.98 -3.37 45.39
CA GLU A 86 -11.13 -3.22 46.30
C GLU A 86 -12.32 -4.18 46.05
N LYS A 87 -12.22 -5.21 45.21
CA LYS A 87 -13.34 -6.16 45.01
C LYS A 87 -13.50 -7.17 46.18
N PRO A 88 -14.74 -7.59 46.54
CA PRO A 88 -15.03 -8.30 47.80
C PRO A 88 -14.59 -9.77 47.87
N ASN A 89 -14.18 -10.34 46.74
CA ASN A 89 -13.59 -11.66 46.67
C ASN A 89 -12.13 -11.44 46.26
N ASN A 90 -11.18 -12.20 46.82
CA ASN A 90 -9.74 -12.18 46.50
C ASN A 90 -9.39 -12.47 45.01
N GLU A 91 -10.33 -12.25 44.10
CA GLU A 91 -10.13 -12.07 42.67
C GLU A 91 -9.55 -10.67 42.48
N GLN A 92 -8.23 -10.59 42.62
CA GLN A 92 -7.42 -9.48 42.13
C GLN A 92 -8.00 -9.03 40.78
N LEU A 93 -8.20 -7.72 40.54
CA LEU A 93 -8.29 -7.20 39.17
C LEU A 93 -6.95 -7.48 38.53
N CYS A 94 -6.78 -8.72 38.12
CA CYS A 94 -5.58 -9.12 37.51
C CYS A 94 -5.68 -8.47 36.14
N LEU A 95 -4.87 -7.42 35.98
CA LEU A 95 -4.35 -6.99 34.69
C LEU A 95 -3.92 -8.21 33.83
N PHE A 96 -3.74 -9.41 34.44
CA PHE A 96 -3.41 -10.70 33.87
C PHE A 96 -4.39 -11.89 34.16
N GLY A 97 -5.67 -11.72 34.58
CA GLY A 97 -6.73 -12.77 34.79
C GLY A 97 -6.79 -13.41 36.20
N SER A 98 -7.92 -13.83 36.79
CA SER A 98 -9.16 -14.46 36.30
C SER A 98 -10.28 -14.46 37.37
N SER A 99 -11.55 -14.50 36.96
CA SER A 99 -12.53 -15.47 37.48
C SER A 99 -13.63 -15.76 36.45
N VAL A 100 -14.10 -17.00 36.52
CA VAL A 100 -15.05 -17.66 35.63
C VAL A 100 -16.38 -17.60 36.36
N ASP A 101 -17.45 -17.15 35.70
CA ASP A 101 -18.86 -17.06 36.18
C ASP A 101 -19.42 -15.64 36.47
N ASP A 102 -18.96 -14.60 35.77
CA ASP A 102 -19.74 -13.35 35.71
C ASP A 102 -20.99 -13.55 34.81
N GLU A 103 -22.20 -13.49 35.39
CA GLU A 103 -23.43 -13.46 34.59
C GLU A 103 -23.44 -12.25 33.65
N LEU A 104 -23.52 -12.56 32.35
CA LEU A 104 -23.63 -11.54 31.30
C LEU A 104 -25.03 -10.93 31.31
N GLU A 105 -25.07 -9.61 31.29
CA GLU A 105 -26.32 -8.86 31.20
C GLU A 105 -26.94 -9.07 29.82
N LYS A 106 -28.26 -9.31 29.77
CA LYS A 106 -28.99 -9.39 28.51
C LYS A 106 -29.16 -8.00 27.91
N GLU A 107 -29.03 -7.90 26.59
CA GLU A 107 -29.36 -6.66 25.88
C GLU A 107 -30.83 -6.27 26.13
N PRO A 108 -31.12 -4.96 26.24
CA PRO A 108 -32.50 -4.49 26.40
C PRO A 108 -33.37 -4.92 25.21
N GLU A 109 -34.67 -5.06 25.42
CA GLU A 109 -35.61 -5.36 24.33
C GLU A 109 -35.72 -4.18 23.36
N THR A 110 -35.85 -4.48 22.07
CA THR A 110 -36.04 -3.49 21.01
C THR A 110 -37.30 -2.66 21.26
N PRO A 111 -37.28 -1.32 21.10
CA PRO A 111 -38.44 -0.50 21.32
C PRO A 111 -39.57 -0.88 20.36
N THR A 112 -40.78 -0.98 20.91
CA THR A 112 -42.01 -1.19 20.13
C THR A 112 -42.78 0.11 19.91
N SER A 113 -42.45 1.18 20.64
CA SER A 113 -43.09 2.50 20.50
C SER A 113 -42.31 3.44 19.58
N SER A 114 -43.04 4.30 18.88
CA SER A 114 -42.49 5.36 18.01
C SER A 114 -42.23 6.67 18.76
N ASP A 115 -42.11 6.63 20.10
CA ASP A 115 -41.91 7.84 20.89
C ASP A 115 -40.58 8.51 20.53
N ASP A 116 -40.56 9.84 20.50
CA ASP A 116 -39.33 10.60 20.29
C ASP A 116 -38.28 10.19 21.33
N ASN A 117 -37.07 9.89 20.84
CA ASN A 117 -35.92 9.40 21.62
C ASN A 117 -36.00 7.98 22.20
N SER A 118 -36.99 7.16 21.83
CA SER A 118 -37.05 5.74 22.22
C SER A 118 -35.83 4.95 21.72
N TRP A 119 -35.53 5.07 20.43
CA TRP A 119 -34.36 4.47 19.77
C TRP A 119 -33.04 4.97 20.35
N SER A 120 -32.90 6.28 20.57
CA SER A 120 -31.69 6.86 21.18
C SER A 120 -31.44 6.32 22.59
N ARG A 121 -32.49 6.15 23.41
CA ARG A 121 -32.38 5.55 24.74
C ARG A 121 -32.05 4.06 24.67
N TYR A 122 -32.63 3.34 23.72
CA TYR A 122 -32.32 1.93 23.48
C TYR A 122 -30.85 1.72 23.12
N PHE A 123 -30.33 2.42 22.10
CA PHE A 123 -28.94 2.25 21.68
C PHE A 123 -27.94 2.58 22.81
N ARG A 124 -28.20 3.63 23.61
CA ARG A 124 -27.37 3.93 24.80
C ARG A 124 -27.39 2.79 25.83
N LYS A 125 -28.54 2.16 26.05
CA LYS A 125 -28.64 1.02 26.98
C LYS A 125 -27.94 -0.22 26.43
N VAL A 126 -28.11 -0.52 25.15
CA VAL A 126 -27.38 -1.62 24.46
C VAL A 126 -25.88 -1.40 24.59
N GLU A 127 -25.39 -0.21 24.28
CA GLU A 127 -23.97 0.16 24.38
C GLU A 127 -23.44 -0.03 25.80
N ASN A 128 -24.16 0.47 26.82
CA ASN A 128 -23.76 0.29 28.23
C ASN A 128 -23.69 -1.19 28.64
N VAL A 129 -24.68 -2.01 28.25
CA VAL A 129 -24.71 -3.46 28.54
C VAL A 129 -23.54 -4.16 27.84
N ARG A 130 -23.28 -3.85 26.56
CA ARG A 130 -22.16 -4.40 25.80
C ARG A 130 -20.81 -4.03 26.43
N ILE A 131 -20.61 -2.77 26.82
CA ILE A 131 -19.39 -2.31 27.52
C ILE A 131 -19.22 -3.05 28.86
N SER A 132 -20.29 -3.17 29.65
CA SER A 132 -20.28 -3.90 30.93
C SER A 132 -19.84 -5.36 30.72
N ASN A 133 -20.46 -6.05 29.77
CA ASN A 133 -20.14 -7.44 29.43
C ASN A 133 -18.71 -7.60 28.88
N MET A 134 -18.21 -6.67 28.07
CA MET A 134 -16.82 -6.68 27.61
C MET A 134 -15.83 -6.56 28.78
N LYS A 135 -16.10 -5.65 29.73
CA LYS A 135 -15.28 -5.46 30.95
C LYS A 135 -15.30 -6.69 31.87
N LYS A 136 -16.37 -7.50 31.84
CA LYS A 136 -16.46 -8.80 32.54
C LYS A 136 -15.65 -9.89 31.82
N LYS A 137 -15.66 -9.90 30.48
CA LYS A 137 -15.01 -10.94 29.65
C LYS A 137 -13.50 -10.76 29.45
N TYR A 138 -13.02 -9.52 29.32
CA TYR A 138 -11.67 -9.23 28.82
C TYR A 138 -10.88 -8.36 29.80
N LYS A 139 -9.55 -8.51 29.76
CA LYS A 139 -8.63 -7.73 30.60
C LYS A 139 -8.52 -6.28 30.11
N PHE A 140 -8.09 -5.39 31.00
CA PHE A 140 -7.79 -3.99 30.67
C PHE A 140 -6.92 -3.88 29.40
N PHE A 141 -5.78 -4.57 29.34
CA PHE A 141 -4.87 -4.50 28.18
C PHE A 141 -5.47 -5.06 26.89
N GLU A 142 -6.44 -5.97 26.97
CA GLU A 142 -7.10 -6.56 25.80
C GLU A 142 -8.13 -5.61 25.19
N LEU A 143 -8.79 -4.80 26.04
CA LEU A 143 -9.77 -3.80 25.63
C LEU A 143 -9.13 -2.44 25.33
N PHE A 144 -8.03 -2.11 26.01
CA PHE A 144 -7.33 -0.85 25.86
C PHE A 144 -6.52 -0.83 24.57
N ASN A 145 -5.79 -1.90 24.23
CA ASN A 145 -4.90 -1.97 23.07
C ASN A 145 -5.58 -1.61 21.71
N PRO A 146 -6.79 -2.12 21.38
CA PRO A 146 -7.49 -1.75 20.15
C PRO A 146 -7.93 -0.29 20.06
N ILE A 147 -8.04 0.43 21.20
CA ILE A 147 -8.44 1.85 21.25
C ILE A 147 -7.20 2.76 21.12
N CYS A 148 -6.02 2.23 21.45
CA CYS A 148 -4.76 2.97 21.50
C CYS A 148 -4.06 3.09 20.15
N TRP A 149 -4.51 2.35 19.12
CA TRP A 149 -3.77 2.08 17.89
C TRP A 149 -3.23 3.32 17.15
N TRP A 150 -3.91 4.47 17.26
CA TRP A 150 -3.55 5.66 16.50
C TRP A 150 -2.68 6.67 17.26
N TRP A 151 -2.58 6.56 18.59
CA TRP A 151 -1.74 7.46 19.41
C TRP A 151 -0.62 6.71 20.14
N ALA A 152 -0.70 5.39 20.24
CA ALA A 152 0.32 4.57 20.88
C ALA A 152 1.63 4.66 20.11
N TYR A 153 2.73 4.85 20.84
CA TYR A 153 4.05 4.76 20.27
C TYR A 153 4.56 3.32 20.37
N HIS A 154 4.82 2.71 19.21
CA HIS A 154 5.39 1.38 19.13
C HIS A 154 6.93 1.47 19.08
N THR A 155 7.59 0.97 20.13
CA THR A 155 9.06 0.98 20.28
C THR A 155 9.77 -0.05 19.41
N LEU A 156 9.05 -1.01 18.84
CA LEU A 156 9.60 -2.06 18.00
C LEU A 156 10.08 -1.48 16.67
N ASN A 157 11.41 -1.35 16.54
CA ASN A 157 12.02 -1.06 15.25
C ASN A 157 11.99 -2.32 14.36
N TYR A 158 10.93 -2.46 13.57
CA TYR A 158 10.80 -3.58 12.63
C TYR A 158 11.82 -3.56 11.50
N LYS A 159 12.52 -2.43 11.26
CA LYS A 159 13.56 -2.33 10.22
C LYS A 159 14.70 -3.33 10.43
N LYS A 160 14.99 -3.71 11.67
CA LYS A 160 16.04 -4.69 11.99
C LYS A 160 15.72 -6.11 11.51
N PHE A 161 14.47 -6.39 11.16
CA PHE A 161 14.02 -7.69 10.66
C PHE A 161 13.86 -7.71 9.13
N ILE A 162 14.24 -6.62 8.46
CA ILE A 162 14.23 -6.55 7.01
C ILE A 162 15.36 -7.44 6.48
N PRO A 163 15.07 -8.39 5.57
CA PRO A 163 16.08 -9.29 5.04
C PRO A 163 17.11 -8.55 4.18
N SER A 164 18.32 -9.09 4.14
CA SER A 164 19.34 -8.73 3.14
C SER A 164 18.90 -9.09 1.71
N ASN A 165 19.60 -8.57 0.69
CA ASN A 165 19.30 -8.93 -0.71
C ASN A 165 19.38 -10.45 -0.93
N GLU A 166 20.41 -11.12 -0.40
CA GLU A 166 20.58 -12.56 -0.59
C GLU A 166 19.47 -13.37 0.08
N GLU A 167 19.10 -13.02 1.31
CA GLU A 167 18.00 -13.66 2.02
C GLU A 167 16.67 -13.48 1.29
N LEU A 168 16.41 -12.28 0.78
CA LEU A 168 15.18 -11.99 0.05
C LEU A 168 15.15 -12.67 -1.33
N GLU A 169 16.26 -12.69 -2.06
CA GLU A 169 16.39 -13.42 -3.34
C GLU A 169 16.06 -14.91 -3.14
N ASN A 170 16.66 -15.54 -2.13
CA ASN A 170 16.39 -16.95 -1.81
C ASN A 170 14.92 -17.18 -1.43
N HIS A 171 14.33 -16.26 -0.66
CA HIS A 171 12.92 -16.37 -0.30
C HIS A 171 12.00 -16.27 -1.53
N ILE A 172 12.30 -15.36 -2.46
CA ILE A 172 11.57 -15.21 -3.72
C ILE A 172 11.68 -16.48 -4.55
N LYS A 173 12.88 -17.05 -4.71
CA LYS A 173 13.07 -18.32 -5.44
C LYS A 173 12.23 -19.45 -4.86
N LEU A 174 12.23 -19.61 -3.53
CA LEU A 174 11.44 -20.63 -2.84
C LEU A 174 9.94 -20.44 -3.09
N LYS A 175 9.43 -19.20 -2.99
CA LYS A 175 8.01 -18.90 -3.22
C LYS A 175 7.60 -19.07 -4.68
N ILE A 176 8.49 -18.77 -5.63
CA ILE A 176 8.29 -19.10 -7.04
C ILE A 176 8.08 -20.60 -7.20
N LEU A 177 8.99 -21.43 -6.67
CA LEU A 177 8.89 -22.88 -6.79
C LEU A 177 7.61 -23.44 -6.15
N GLU A 178 7.18 -22.87 -5.02
CA GLU A 178 5.97 -23.27 -4.31
C GLU A 178 4.68 -22.95 -5.09
N TYR A 179 4.63 -21.81 -5.78
CA TYR A 179 3.39 -21.26 -6.34
C TYR A 179 3.34 -21.18 -7.88
N LYS A 180 4.42 -21.54 -8.59
CA LYS A 180 4.49 -21.54 -10.08
C LYS A 180 3.52 -22.48 -10.80
N ASP A 181 2.93 -23.44 -10.09
CA ASP A 181 1.93 -24.35 -10.66
C ASP A 181 0.53 -24.07 -10.10
N LYS A 182 0.42 -23.13 -9.14
CA LYS A 182 -0.82 -22.71 -8.48
C LYS A 182 -0.79 -21.20 -8.16
N PRO A 183 -0.81 -20.32 -9.19
CA PRO A 183 -0.86 -18.88 -9.00
C PRO A 183 -2.06 -18.49 -8.12
N GLY A 184 -1.91 -17.44 -7.34
CA GLY A 184 -3.00 -16.91 -6.52
C GLY A 184 -2.54 -15.91 -5.49
N ARG A 185 -3.53 -15.40 -4.76
CA ARG A 185 -3.33 -14.51 -3.61
C ARG A 185 -3.49 -15.31 -2.33
N TYR A 186 -2.36 -15.51 -1.67
CA TYR A 186 -2.26 -16.18 -0.38
C TYR A 186 -1.96 -15.14 0.71
N LYS A 187 -2.06 -15.56 1.97
CA LYS A 187 -1.92 -14.65 3.11
C LYS A 187 -0.52 -14.02 3.17
N GLU A 188 0.50 -14.78 2.82
CA GLU A 188 1.92 -14.42 2.91
C GLU A 188 2.52 -13.99 1.55
N VAL A 189 1.84 -14.28 0.44
CA VAL A 189 2.34 -14.01 -0.90
C VAL A 189 1.20 -13.82 -1.89
N TRP A 190 1.31 -12.82 -2.75
CA TRP A 190 0.55 -12.78 -3.99
C TRP A 190 1.47 -13.17 -5.12
N PHE A 191 1.04 -14.16 -5.88
CA PHE A 191 1.63 -14.50 -7.15
C PHE A 191 0.52 -14.52 -8.20
N ASP A 192 0.19 -13.31 -8.67
CA ASP A 192 -0.93 -13.11 -9.59
C ASP A 192 -0.61 -13.70 -10.97
N THR A 193 -1.66 -14.13 -11.69
CA THR A 193 -1.55 -15.02 -12.84
C THR A 193 -0.61 -14.51 -13.94
N TYR A 194 0.46 -15.28 -14.18
CA TYR A 194 1.51 -15.14 -15.18
C TYR A 194 1.32 -16.10 -16.37
N ARG A 195 0.07 -16.45 -16.73
CA ARG A 195 -0.20 -17.44 -17.81
C ARG A 195 0.49 -17.09 -19.13
N ASP A 196 0.78 -15.82 -19.33
CA ASP A 196 1.48 -15.29 -20.49
C ASP A 196 3.00 -15.56 -20.49
N ILE A 197 3.62 -15.89 -19.34
CA ILE A 197 5.07 -16.15 -19.22
C ILE A 197 5.45 -17.47 -19.91
N PHE A 198 4.65 -18.53 -19.76
CA PHE A 198 5.01 -19.86 -20.25
C PHE A 198 4.96 -20.04 -21.77
N ASN A 199 4.26 -19.15 -22.48
CA ASN A 199 3.97 -19.33 -23.91
C ASN A 199 4.65 -18.30 -24.82
N LYS A 200 5.53 -17.46 -24.28
CA LYS A 200 6.15 -16.35 -25.01
C LYS A 200 7.67 -16.48 -25.00
N SER A 201 8.31 -16.00 -26.05
CA SER A 201 9.73 -15.64 -25.97
C SER A 201 9.82 -14.26 -25.32
N MET A 202 10.77 -14.08 -24.41
CA MET A 202 10.99 -12.82 -23.70
C MET A 202 12.48 -12.53 -23.66
N SER A 203 12.85 -11.24 -23.59
CA SER A 203 14.19 -10.83 -23.17
C SER A 203 14.37 -11.05 -21.66
N ASP A 204 15.61 -11.01 -21.17
CA ASP A 204 15.88 -11.23 -19.75
C ASP A 204 15.24 -10.15 -18.87
N ILE A 205 15.24 -8.90 -19.34
CA ILE A 205 14.63 -7.79 -18.61
C ILE A 205 13.09 -7.85 -18.63
N GLU A 206 12.50 -8.32 -19.72
CA GLU A 206 11.06 -8.57 -19.80
C GLU A 206 10.67 -9.70 -18.84
N LEU A 207 11.38 -10.83 -18.88
CA LEU A 207 11.15 -11.97 -17.97
C LEU A 207 11.26 -11.54 -16.51
N TYR A 208 12.33 -10.82 -16.16
CA TYR A 208 12.56 -10.30 -14.82
C TYR A 208 11.41 -9.42 -14.32
N ASN A 209 11.01 -8.42 -15.12
CA ASN A 209 9.95 -7.49 -14.75
C ASN A 209 8.56 -8.16 -14.72
N CYS A 210 8.29 -9.10 -15.63
CA CYS A 210 7.05 -9.86 -15.63
C CYS A 210 6.90 -10.74 -14.40
N VAL A 211 7.97 -11.44 -14.01
CA VAL A 211 7.95 -12.27 -12.80
C VAL A 211 7.82 -11.38 -11.58
N LEU A 212 8.75 -10.45 -11.33
CA LEU A 212 8.73 -9.65 -10.11
C LEU A 212 7.52 -8.71 -9.99
N GLY A 213 6.94 -8.29 -11.12
CA GLY A 213 5.70 -7.52 -11.14
C GLY A 213 4.45 -8.34 -10.77
N ALA A 214 4.50 -9.66 -10.93
CA ALA A 214 3.46 -10.57 -10.46
C ALA A 214 3.64 -10.98 -8.99
N PHE A 215 4.79 -10.68 -8.38
CA PHE A 215 5.11 -11.03 -7.00
C PHE A 215 4.86 -9.88 -6.03
N ARG A 216 4.04 -10.16 -5.02
CA ARG A 216 4.02 -9.41 -3.76
C ARG A 216 4.33 -10.35 -2.61
N PHE A 217 5.36 -10.05 -1.84
CA PHE A 217 5.76 -10.90 -0.72
C PHE A 217 5.63 -10.16 0.62
N TYR A 218 4.87 -10.73 1.55
CA TYR A 218 4.62 -10.11 2.85
C TYR A 218 5.69 -10.52 3.86
N LEU A 219 6.23 -9.52 4.55
CA LEU A 219 7.44 -9.61 5.35
C LEU A 219 7.17 -9.17 6.78
N VAL A 220 7.90 -9.82 7.70
CA VAL A 220 7.89 -9.50 9.14
C VAL A 220 6.47 -9.64 9.73
N PRO A 221 5.99 -10.89 9.91
CA PRO A 221 4.70 -11.14 10.52
C PRO A 221 4.70 -10.68 11.97
N PHE A 222 3.57 -10.13 12.42
CA PHE A 222 3.31 -9.82 13.81
C PHE A 222 1.88 -10.22 14.17
N LYS A 223 1.66 -10.48 15.46
CA LYS A 223 0.32 -10.73 15.97
C LYS A 223 -0.37 -9.40 16.21
N GLU A 224 -1.49 -9.19 15.56
CA GLU A 224 -2.36 -8.06 15.78
C GLU A 224 -3.63 -8.53 16.50
N LYS A 225 -4.08 -7.75 17.49
CA LYS A 225 -5.40 -7.92 18.08
C LYS A 225 -6.35 -6.98 17.36
N HIS A 226 -7.13 -7.51 16.43
CA HIS A 226 -8.20 -6.77 15.78
C HIS A 226 -9.49 -6.90 16.56
N GLY A 227 -10.33 -5.88 16.42
CA GLY A 227 -11.72 -6.00 16.81
C GLY A 227 -12.55 -6.72 15.75
N VAL A 228 -13.20 -7.83 16.11
CA VAL A 228 -14.23 -8.48 15.26
C VAL A 228 -15.61 -7.92 15.58
N PHE A 229 -16.30 -7.35 14.59
CA PHE A 229 -17.71 -6.96 14.72
C PHE A 229 -18.61 -8.20 14.58
N PHE A 230 -19.46 -8.46 15.58
CA PHE A 230 -20.32 -9.67 15.59
C PHE A 230 -21.66 -9.46 14.89
N ASP A 231 -22.01 -8.24 14.51
CA ASP A 231 -23.20 -7.95 13.72
C ASP A 231 -22.98 -6.73 12.81
N ASN A 232 -23.85 -6.55 11.81
CA ASN A 232 -23.91 -5.34 10.97
C ASN A 232 -24.38 -4.09 11.77
N SER A 233 -24.36 -4.11 13.10
CA SER A 233 -24.66 -2.94 13.92
C SER A 233 -23.38 -2.16 14.16
N TYR A 234 -23.41 -0.87 13.81
CA TYR A 234 -22.32 0.08 14.01
C TYR A 234 -22.11 0.43 15.48
N THR A 235 -21.83 -0.55 16.35
CA THR A 235 -21.34 -0.27 17.71
C THR A 235 -20.00 -0.95 17.93
N ILE A 236 -19.09 -0.15 18.49
CA ILE A 236 -17.63 -0.33 18.58
C ILE A 236 -17.31 -1.33 19.71
N HIS A 237 -17.89 -2.53 19.65
CA HIS A 237 -17.60 -3.58 20.61
C HIS A 237 -17.22 -4.82 19.84
N SER A 238 -15.92 -4.98 19.77
CA SER A 238 -15.31 -5.91 18.87
C SER A 238 -14.50 -6.89 19.72
N GLU A 239 -14.82 -8.19 19.64
CA GLU A 239 -14.04 -9.16 20.42
C GLU A 239 -12.63 -9.20 19.82
N PRO A 240 -11.58 -9.15 20.67
CA PRO A 240 -10.22 -9.20 20.19
C PRO A 240 -9.93 -10.57 19.57
N SER A 241 -9.78 -10.63 18.24
CA SER A 241 -9.22 -11.80 17.57
C SER A 241 -7.74 -11.57 17.29
N GLU A 242 -6.92 -12.59 17.56
CA GLU A 242 -5.54 -12.59 17.12
C GLU A 242 -5.47 -12.98 15.65
N GLU A 243 -5.01 -12.06 14.80
CA GLU A 243 -4.63 -12.36 13.43
C GLU A 243 -3.15 -12.09 13.22
N ILE A 244 -2.53 -12.90 12.35
CA ILE A 244 -1.19 -12.59 11.83
C ILE A 244 -1.35 -11.54 10.74
N THR A 245 -0.78 -10.36 10.98
CA THR A 245 -0.60 -9.26 10.01
C THR A 245 0.89 -9.15 9.66
N TYR A 246 1.25 -8.36 8.65
CA TYR A 246 2.63 -8.15 8.22
C TYR A 246 3.01 -6.69 8.25
N MET A 247 4.24 -6.39 8.62
CA MET A 247 4.71 -5.00 8.68
C MET A 247 5.04 -4.43 7.31
N PHE A 248 5.64 -5.26 6.45
CA PHE A 248 6.12 -4.84 5.15
C PHE A 248 5.56 -5.75 4.04
N TYR A 249 5.55 -5.23 2.82
CA TYR A 249 5.45 -6.05 1.64
C TYR A 249 6.50 -5.63 0.62
N PHE A 250 7.10 -6.61 -0.03
CA PHE A 250 7.97 -6.42 -1.17
C PHE A 250 7.14 -6.50 -2.45
N SER A 251 7.33 -5.54 -3.37
CA SER A 251 6.74 -5.56 -4.72
C SER A 251 7.76 -4.99 -5.70
N MET A 252 7.89 -5.63 -6.87
CA MET A 252 8.88 -5.29 -7.90
C MET A 252 10.32 -5.29 -7.35
N ASN A 253 10.83 -4.13 -6.97
CA ASN A 253 12.18 -3.93 -6.43
C ASN A 253 12.17 -3.12 -5.11
N LYS A 254 10.98 -2.89 -4.52
CA LYS A 254 10.79 -1.98 -3.40
C LYS A 254 10.14 -2.67 -2.23
N LEU A 255 10.66 -2.35 -1.05
CA LEU A 255 10.00 -2.64 0.21
C LEU A 255 9.02 -1.52 0.53
N ASN A 256 7.78 -1.89 0.82
CA ASN A 256 6.70 -1.00 1.15
C ASN A 256 6.19 -1.33 2.55
N ILE A 257 5.62 -0.33 3.23
CA ILE A 257 4.97 -0.52 4.52
C ILE A 257 3.55 -1.00 4.27
N TYR A 258 3.18 -2.16 4.82
CA TYR A 258 1.80 -2.66 4.74
C TYR A 258 0.95 -2.07 5.87
N TYR A 259 1.51 -2.03 7.08
CA TYR A 259 0.78 -1.64 8.29
C TYR A 259 1.34 -0.32 8.84
N SER A 260 0.54 0.76 8.71
CA SER A 260 0.93 2.14 8.98
C SER A 260 0.29 2.79 10.23
N PRO A 261 0.34 2.18 11.43
CA PRO A 261 0.29 2.95 12.67
C PRO A 261 1.67 3.05 13.32
N ILE A 262 2.73 2.51 12.72
CA ILE A 262 4.08 2.67 13.27
C ILE A 262 4.67 4.00 12.80
N HIS A 263 4.40 5.00 13.61
CA HIS A 263 4.71 6.43 13.43
C HIS A 263 6.19 6.79 13.25
N ASN A 264 7.10 5.80 13.23
CA ASN A 264 8.55 5.95 13.03
C ASN A 264 9.04 5.54 11.64
N ILE A 265 8.15 5.08 10.77
CA ILE A 265 8.53 4.54 9.45
C ILE A 265 8.08 5.49 8.33
N HIS A 266 7.76 6.75 8.64
CA HIS A 266 7.25 7.71 7.65
C HIS A 266 8.29 8.17 6.61
N ASN A 267 9.57 7.86 6.79
CA ASN A 267 10.57 8.11 5.76
C ASN A 267 10.70 6.89 4.85
N SER A 268 9.89 6.87 3.78
CA SER A 268 10.04 5.92 2.67
C SER A 268 11.44 5.96 2.03
N GLU A 269 12.17 7.06 2.24
CA GLU A 269 13.57 7.25 1.82
C GLU A 269 14.56 6.32 2.56
N ASP A 270 14.18 5.71 3.68
CA ASP A 270 15.07 4.84 4.46
C ASP A 270 15.11 3.39 3.95
N PHE A 271 14.24 3.01 3.00
CA PHE A 271 14.22 1.65 2.48
C PHE A 271 15.12 1.52 1.27
N LYS A 272 16.08 0.59 1.37
CA LYS A 272 16.95 0.22 0.25
C LYS A 272 16.11 -0.35 -0.89
N GLU A 273 16.43 0.03 -2.12
CA GLU A 273 15.98 -0.71 -3.29
C GLU A 273 16.74 -2.04 -3.36
N TYR A 274 16.01 -3.11 -3.67
CA TYR A 274 16.60 -4.41 -3.90
C TYR A 274 16.91 -4.54 -5.39
N ASP A 275 18.02 -5.21 -5.70
CA ASP A 275 18.37 -5.52 -7.08
C ASP A 275 18.71 -7.00 -7.19
N PHE A 276 17.87 -7.72 -7.93
CA PHE A 276 18.03 -9.15 -8.20
C PHE A 276 18.32 -9.39 -9.68
N TYR A 277 18.53 -8.33 -10.48
CA TYR A 277 18.84 -8.48 -11.89
C TYR A 277 20.30 -8.91 -12.06
N ASN A 278 20.55 -10.21 -11.89
CA ASN A 278 21.87 -10.82 -12.02
C ASN A 278 21.80 -12.14 -12.80
N PRO A 279 22.90 -12.59 -13.44
CA PRO A 279 22.88 -13.78 -14.29
C PRO A 279 22.38 -15.06 -13.60
N SER A 280 22.64 -15.21 -12.29
CA SER A 280 22.20 -16.38 -11.51
C SER A 280 20.68 -16.38 -11.32
N PHE A 281 20.10 -15.23 -10.96
CA PHE A 281 18.66 -15.08 -10.81
C PHE A 281 17.93 -15.26 -12.15
N ILE A 282 18.45 -14.65 -13.23
CA ILE A 282 17.87 -14.78 -14.57
C ILE A 282 17.90 -16.24 -15.06
N SER A 283 19.02 -16.93 -14.89
CA SER A 283 19.13 -18.36 -15.25
C SER A 283 18.10 -19.19 -14.49
N PHE A 284 17.94 -18.95 -13.20
CA PHE A 284 16.91 -19.60 -12.38
C PHE A 284 15.50 -19.34 -12.93
N LEU A 285 15.15 -18.10 -13.31
CA LEU A 285 13.85 -17.80 -13.90
C LEU A 285 13.63 -18.51 -15.23
N ARG A 286 14.64 -18.50 -16.12
CA ARG A 286 14.60 -19.18 -17.42
C ARG A 286 14.34 -20.66 -17.28
N GLU A 287 15.09 -21.33 -16.40
CA GLU A 287 14.95 -22.75 -16.13
C GLU A 287 13.58 -23.08 -15.49
N THR A 288 13.14 -22.26 -14.54
CA THR A 288 11.92 -22.50 -13.78
C THR A 288 10.65 -22.36 -14.62
N PHE A 289 10.62 -21.36 -15.51
CA PHE A 289 9.46 -21.07 -16.36
C PHE A 289 9.60 -21.60 -17.79
N ASN A 290 10.76 -22.17 -18.15
CA ASN A 290 11.07 -22.70 -19.48
C ASN A 290 10.79 -21.69 -20.61
N VAL A 291 11.17 -20.43 -20.41
CA VAL A 291 10.90 -19.31 -21.34
C VAL A 291 12.00 -19.19 -22.38
N LYS A 292 11.64 -19.24 -23.66
CA LYS A 292 12.59 -19.06 -24.77
C LYS A 292 13.18 -17.63 -24.76
N GLU A 293 14.48 -17.55 -24.97
CA GLU A 293 15.19 -16.27 -25.08
C GLU A 293 14.85 -15.54 -26.39
N CYS A 294 14.73 -14.22 -26.32
CA CYS A 294 14.77 -13.33 -27.47
C CYS A 294 15.52 -12.04 -27.14
N GLU A 295 15.95 -11.35 -28.20
CA GLU A 295 16.58 -10.05 -28.08
C GLU A 295 15.63 -8.99 -27.50
N PRO A 296 16.15 -8.01 -26.73
CA PRO A 296 15.39 -6.85 -26.30
C PRO A 296 14.79 -6.05 -27.46
N LEU A 297 13.69 -5.36 -27.20
CA LEU A 297 13.06 -4.50 -28.20
C LEU A 297 13.91 -3.27 -28.46
N ASN A 298 14.24 -3.03 -29.74
CA ASN A 298 14.85 -1.78 -30.14
C ASN A 298 13.81 -0.65 -30.32
N ASP A 299 14.29 0.59 -30.25
CA ASP A 299 13.47 1.81 -30.32
C ASP A 299 12.64 1.89 -31.61
N ASP A 300 13.15 1.40 -32.74
CA ASP A 300 12.44 1.40 -34.02
C ASP A 300 11.21 0.47 -33.99
N ILE A 301 11.36 -0.76 -33.49
CA ILE A 301 10.25 -1.71 -33.35
C ILE A 301 9.19 -1.15 -32.41
N VAL A 302 9.59 -0.56 -31.28
CA VAL A 302 8.66 0.06 -30.32
C VAL A 302 7.89 1.19 -31.00
N ARG A 303 8.59 2.07 -31.72
CA ARG A 303 7.97 3.18 -32.46
C ARG A 303 6.91 2.67 -33.46
N GLU A 304 7.22 1.64 -34.24
CA GLU A 304 6.29 1.07 -35.22
C GLU A 304 5.04 0.48 -34.55
N ARG A 305 5.21 -0.25 -33.45
CA ARG A 305 4.09 -0.83 -32.68
C ARG A 305 3.23 0.25 -32.06
N VAL A 306 3.83 1.29 -31.47
CA VAL A 306 3.12 2.44 -30.90
C VAL A 306 2.32 3.17 -31.97
N PHE A 307 2.90 3.43 -33.15
CA PHE A 307 2.15 4.02 -34.26
C PHE A 307 0.96 3.15 -34.65
N LYS A 308 1.14 1.84 -34.81
CA LYS A 308 0.02 0.95 -35.14
C LYS A 308 -1.10 1.04 -34.11
N ILE A 309 -0.78 0.99 -32.81
CA ILE A 309 -1.74 1.11 -31.71
C ILE A 309 -2.53 2.41 -31.76
N ILE A 310 -1.84 3.53 -32.02
CA ILE A 310 -2.47 4.84 -32.12
C ILE A 310 -3.38 4.90 -33.35
N PHE A 311 -2.86 4.52 -34.52
CA PHE A 311 -3.56 4.69 -35.80
C PHE A 311 -4.72 3.70 -36.00
N ASP A 312 -4.63 2.47 -35.47
CA ASP A 312 -5.74 1.51 -35.49
C ASP A 312 -6.98 2.02 -34.73
N GLU A 313 -6.81 2.90 -33.73
CA GLU A 313 -7.93 3.59 -33.07
C GLU A 313 -8.51 4.73 -33.89
N ILE A 314 -7.72 5.36 -34.77
CA ILE A 314 -8.13 6.55 -35.52
C ILE A 314 -9.22 6.20 -36.54
N THR A 315 -9.22 5.00 -37.12
CA THR A 315 -10.32 4.35 -37.88
C THR A 315 -9.82 3.05 -38.53
N ILE A 316 -10.70 2.08 -38.81
CA ILE A 316 -10.37 0.90 -39.65
C ILE A 316 -9.83 1.30 -41.06
N LYS A 317 -10.05 2.55 -41.50
CA LYS A 317 -9.71 3.04 -42.85
C LYS A 317 -8.38 3.79 -42.97
N TRP A 318 -7.58 3.94 -41.90
CA TRP A 318 -6.31 4.68 -42.01
C TRP A 318 -5.35 4.05 -43.02
N LYS A 319 -5.37 2.71 -43.16
CA LYS A 319 -4.59 1.95 -44.16
C LYS A 319 -5.01 2.29 -45.60
N GLU A 320 -6.31 2.45 -45.85
CA GLU A 320 -6.85 2.87 -47.15
C GLU A 320 -6.38 4.30 -47.49
N ILE A 321 -6.45 5.21 -46.51
CA ILE A 321 -5.96 6.58 -46.64
C ILE A 321 -4.46 6.59 -46.94
N LEU A 322 -3.67 5.78 -46.24
CA LEU A 322 -2.23 5.65 -46.46
C LEU A 322 -1.91 5.20 -47.89
N ASN A 323 -2.59 4.14 -48.36
CA ASN A 323 -2.35 3.57 -49.69
C ASN A 323 -2.67 4.58 -50.80
N ASN A 324 -3.73 5.38 -50.63
CA ASN A 324 -4.13 6.41 -51.58
C ASN A 324 -3.38 7.74 -51.44
N SER A 325 -2.46 7.85 -50.47
CA SER A 325 -1.70 9.08 -50.23
C SER A 325 -0.33 9.02 -50.90
N SER A 326 -0.07 10.00 -51.78
CA SER A 326 1.24 10.17 -52.44
C SER A 326 2.29 10.85 -51.56
N SER A 327 1.90 11.47 -50.45
CA SER A 327 2.80 12.13 -49.51
C SER A 327 2.21 12.19 -48.10
N TYR A 328 3.05 12.43 -47.10
CA TYR A 328 2.61 12.60 -45.70
C TYR A 328 1.62 13.77 -45.54
N LYS A 329 1.72 14.84 -46.35
CA LYS A 329 0.79 15.98 -46.31
C LYS A 329 -0.62 15.58 -46.75
N VAL A 330 -0.71 14.77 -47.81
CA VAL A 330 -2.00 14.23 -48.30
C VAL A 330 -2.60 13.28 -47.25
N PHE A 331 -1.76 12.41 -46.69
CA PHE A 331 -2.14 11.50 -45.61
C PHE A 331 -2.68 12.25 -44.38
N LYS A 332 -1.93 13.22 -43.85
CA LYS A 332 -2.33 14.07 -42.72
C LYS A 332 -3.67 14.76 -42.99
N LYS A 333 -3.82 15.42 -44.14
CA LYS A 333 -5.05 16.16 -44.48
C LYS A 333 -6.27 15.24 -44.54
N ALA A 334 -6.13 14.07 -45.16
CA ALA A 334 -7.21 13.11 -45.27
C ALA A 334 -7.58 12.48 -43.91
N LEU A 335 -6.58 12.14 -43.09
CA LEU A 335 -6.77 11.60 -41.74
C LEU A 335 -7.44 12.62 -40.81
N MET A 336 -6.93 13.85 -40.76
CA MET A 336 -7.48 14.92 -39.93
C MET A 336 -8.90 15.32 -40.34
N LYS A 337 -9.26 15.21 -41.63
CA LYS A 337 -10.65 15.42 -42.11
C LYS A 337 -11.62 14.35 -41.58
N LYS A 338 -11.12 13.13 -41.33
CA LYS A 338 -11.91 12.01 -40.82
C LYS A 338 -11.92 11.91 -39.29
N LEU A 339 -10.98 12.58 -38.63
CA LEU A 339 -10.89 12.64 -37.18
C LEU A 339 -12.06 13.45 -36.61
N LYS A 340 -13.04 12.76 -36.02
CA LYS A 340 -14.22 13.41 -35.40
C LYS A 340 -13.96 13.84 -33.96
N ASN A 341 -13.10 13.13 -33.24
CA ASN A 341 -12.82 13.33 -31.82
C ASN A 341 -11.32 13.53 -31.58
N LYS A 342 -10.96 14.22 -30.49
CA LYS A 342 -9.58 14.24 -29.98
C LYS A 342 -9.16 12.80 -29.62
N ILE A 343 -7.95 12.42 -30.03
CA ILE A 343 -7.30 11.21 -29.53
C ILE A 343 -6.38 11.62 -28.40
N SER A 344 -6.54 10.98 -27.25
CA SER A 344 -5.64 11.12 -26.11
C SER A 344 -5.41 9.72 -25.58
N LYS A 345 -4.16 9.24 -25.64
CA LYS A 345 -3.83 7.88 -25.26
C LYS A 345 -2.51 7.83 -24.52
N VAL A 346 -2.54 7.14 -23.40
CA VAL A 346 -1.35 6.72 -22.67
C VAL A 346 -1.30 5.21 -22.73
N GLY A 347 -0.12 4.64 -22.92
CA GLY A 347 0.06 3.20 -22.91
C GLY A 347 1.43 2.81 -22.38
N HIS A 348 1.50 1.57 -21.91
CA HIS A 348 2.72 0.93 -21.44
C HIS A 348 3.05 -0.25 -22.35
N PHE A 349 4.32 -0.54 -22.49
CA PHE A 349 4.86 -1.66 -23.27
C PHE A 349 5.78 -2.52 -22.39
N THR A 350 6.18 -3.66 -22.94
CA THR A 350 7.22 -4.51 -22.34
C THR A 350 8.53 -3.72 -22.21
N GLU A 351 9.43 -4.19 -21.34
CA GLU A 351 10.73 -3.53 -21.09
C GLU A 351 10.61 -2.06 -20.64
N GLU A 352 9.52 -1.76 -19.92
CA GLU A 352 9.21 -0.47 -19.29
C GLU A 352 9.18 0.72 -20.25
N TYR A 353 8.92 0.48 -21.54
CA TYR A 353 8.51 1.54 -22.45
C TYR A 353 7.12 2.05 -22.08
N SER A 354 6.89 3.35 -22.25
CA SER A 354 5.57 3.97 -22.16
C SER A 354 5.43 5.06 -23.19
N PHE A 355 4.22 5.32 -23.66
CA PHE A 355 3.96 6.38 -24.62
C PHE A 355 2.77 7.23 -24.19
N GLU A 356 2.82 8.49 -24.59
CA GLU A 356 1.72 9.43 -24.48
C GLU A 356 1.49 10.06 -25.86
N CYS A 357 0.25 10.01 -26.33
CA CYS A 357 -0.15 10.58 -27.60
C CYS A 357 -1.37 11.47 -27.44
N ASN A 358 -1.30 12.64 -28.05
CA ASN A 358 -2.42 13.57 -28.15
C ASN A 358 -2.52 14.05 -29.60
N ILE A 359 -3.62 13.73 -30.28
CA ILE A 359 -3.90 14.19 -31.64
C ILE A 359 -5.22 14.94 -31.63
N CYS A 360 -5.15 16.25 -31.77
CA CYS A 360 -6.29 17.13 -31.99
C CYS A 360 -6.00 18.11 -33.13
N THR A 361 -6.97 18.95 -33.51
CA THR A 361 -6.79 19.93 -34.59
C THR A 361 -5.74 21.01 -34.28
N LYS A 362 -5.50 21.30 -32.99
CA LYS A 362 -4.59 22.38 -32.55
C LYS A 362 -3.17 21.90 -32.20
N GLN A 363 -3.04 20.68 -31.71
CA GLN A 363 -1.78 20.12 -31.22
C GLN A 363 -1.75 18.63 -31.54
N GLN A 364 -0.63 18.17 -32.11
CA GLN A 364 -0.37 16.74 -32.31
C GLN A 364 0.99 16.41 -31.69
N GLN A 365 1.01 15.42 -30.81
CA GLN A 365 2.23 15.03 -30.12
C GLN A 365 2.22 13.53 -29.84
N LEU A 366 3.40 12.93 -29.97
CA LEU A 366 3.71 11.58 -29.50
C LEU A 366 5.02 11.65 -28.73
N ILE A 367 5.00 11.21 -27.48
CA ILE A 367 6.18 10.99 -26.67
C ILE A 367 6.26 9.49 -26.41
N ILE A 368 7.41 8.88 -26.69
CA ILE A 368 7.78 7.54 -26.23
C ILE A 368 8.90 7.71 -25.23
N THR A 369 8.77 7.04 -24.09
CA THR A 369 9.72 7.05 -22.99
C THR A 369 10.04 5.63 -22.56
N GLN A 370 11.17 5.45 -21.89
CA GLN A 370 11.56 4.19 -21.24
C GLN A 370 12.12 4.52 -19.85
N ARG A 371 11.99 3.62 -18.87
CA ARG A 371 12.67 3.80 -17.58
C ARG A 371 14.19 3.83 -17.79
N LYS A 372 14.86 4.83 -17.21
CA LYS A 372 16.32 5.03 -17.39
C LYS A 372 17.15 3.83 -16.96
N LYS A 373 16.89 3.31 -15.75
CA LYS A 373 17.59 2.15 -15.20
C LYS A 373 17.53 0.95 -16.17
N THR A 374 16.38 0.71 -16.79
CA THR A 374 16.22 -0.37 -17.78
C THR A 374 17.00 -0.10 -19.06
N ARG A 375 16.99 1.15 -19.54
CA ARG A 375 17.77 1.56 -20.71
C ARG A 375 19.28 1.39 -20.49
N GLU A 376 19.76 1.73 -19.30
CA GLU A 376 21.16 1.52 -18.87
C GLU A 376 21.52 0.03 -18.83
N LEU A 377 20.66 -0.81 -18.24
CA LEU A 377 20.86 -2.27 -18.21
C LEU A 377 20.94 -2.89 -19.61
N LEU A 378 20.21 -2.32 -20.57
CA LEU A 378 20.24 -2.71 -21.98
C LEU A 378 21.43 -2.11 -22.76
N SER A 379 22.28 -1.32 -22.11
CA SER A 379 23.40 -0.60 -22.74
C SER A 379 22.96 0.29 -23.91
N TYR A 380 21.76 0.85 -23.84
CA TYR A 380 21.24 1.80 -24.81
C TYR A 380 21.73 3.22 -24.49
N ASP A 381 21.83 4.05 -25.53
CA ASP A 381 22.30 5.43 -25.38
C ASP A 381 21.37 6.27 -24.50
N ILE A 382 21.98 6.97 -23.54
CA ILE A 382 21.35 7.91 -22.59
C ILE A 382 22.00 9.30 -22.62
N SER A 383 22.82 9.61 -23.64
CA SER A 383 23.64 10.83 -23.68
C SER A 383 22.85 12.15 -23.72
N ASN A 384 21.61 12.15 -24.20
CA ASN A 384 20.76 13.35 -24.34
C ASN A 384 19.73 13.50 -23.20
N ASP A 385 20.04 12.98 -22.03
CA ASP A 385 19.11 12.85 -20.93
C ASP A 385 19.02 14.11 -20.03
N ASP A 386 17.84 14.32 -19.46
CA ASP A 386 17.60 15.29 -18.39
C ASP A 386 17.77 14.56 -17.05
N GLU A 387 18.87 14.83 -16.33
CA GLU A 387 19.24 14.15 -15.07
C GLU A 387 18.10 14.11 -14.02
N THR A 388 17.12 15.00 -14.10
CA THR A 388 16.05 15.11 -13.10
C THR A 388 14.89 14.13 -13.30
N SER A 389 14.77 13.49 -14.46
CA SER A 389 13.70 12.54 -14.76
C SER A 389 14.10 11.10 -14.37
N TRP A 390 13.14 10.23 -14.04
CA TRP A 390 13.38 8.77 -13.94
C TRP A 390 13.10 8.04 -15.27
N LYS A 391 12.62 8.78 -16.28
CA LYS A 391 12.32 8.32 -17.64
C LYS A 391 13.25 8.97 -18.65
N TYR A 392 13.73 8.20 -19.61
CA TYR A 392 14.43 8.67 -20.80
C TYR A 392 13.42 8.93 -21.93
N ILE A 393 13.54 10.04 -22.65
CA ILE A 393 12.72 10.34 -23.82
C ILE A 393 13.35 9.67 -25.05
N VAL A 394 12.74 8.58 -25.47
CA VAL A 394 13.17 7.81 -26.65
C VAL A 394 12.80 8.54 -27.94
N LEU A 395 11.61 9.13 -27.95
CA LEU A 395 11.07 9.82 -29.11
C LEU A 395 10.12 10.93 -28.66
N ASN A 396 10.23 12.12 -29.25
CA ASN A 396 9.27 13.20 -29.06
C ASN A 396 8.97 13.83 -30.42
N LEU A 397 7.80 13.52 -30.98
CA LEU A 397 7.37 14.02 -32.28
C LEU A 397 6.23 15.02 -32.10
N GLN A 398 6.34 16.16 -32.79
CA GLN A 398 5.33 17.20 -32.75
C GLN A 398 4.79 17.55 -34.13
N ASN A 399 3.48 17.81 -34.20
CA ASN A 399 2.77 18.32 -35.36
C ASN A 399 3.04 17.50 -36.64
N ASP A 400 3.65 18.11 -37.66
CA ASP A 400 3.94 17.48 -38.95
C ASP A 400 4.90 16.29 -38.82
N GLU A 401 5.82 16.32 -37.85
CA GLU A 401 6.81 15.25 -37.67
C GLU A 401 6.15 13.92 -37.31
N LEU A 402 5.09 13.94 -36.50
CA LEU A 402 4.31 12.76 -36.14
C LEU A 402 3.75 12.07 -37.40
N PHE A 403 3.10 12.84 -38.28
CA PHE A 403 2.50 12.28 -39.48
C PHE A 403 3.53 11.89 -40.54
N LYS A 404 4.65 12.62 -40.63
CA LYS A 404 5.76 12.28 -41.51
C LYS A 404 6.37 10.94 -41.11
N ASN A 405 6.74 10.79 -39.84
CA ASN A 405 7.33 9.55 -39.32
C ASN A 405 6.34 8.37 -39.42
N ALA A 406 5.06 8.57 -39.08
CA ALA A 406 4.06 7.52 -39.24
C ALA A 406 3.90 7.09 -40.70
N PHE A 407 3.81 8.06 -41.63
CA PHE A 407 3.69 7.78 -43.07
C PHE A 407 4.89 7.01 -43.61
N GLU A 408 6.11 7.43 -43.27
CA GLU A 408 7.34 6.77 -43.68
C GLU A 408 7.46 5.37 -43.08
N SER A 409 7.16 5.22 -41.79
CA SER A 409 7.14 3.94 -41.09
C SER A 409 6.20 2.94 -41.77
N PHE A 410 4.92 3.30 -41.95
CA PHE A 410 3.94 2.40 -42.56
C PHE A 410 4.20 2.11 -44.05
N LYS A 411 4.81 3.03 -44.80
CA LYS A 411 5.20 2.77 -46.20
C LYS A 411 6.37 1.79 -46.30
N LYS A 412 7.30 1.80 -45.34
CA LYS A 412 8.40 0.82 -45.27
C LYS A 412 7.90 -0.58 -44.91
N THR A 413 6.93 -0.70 -44.00
CA THR A 413 6.37 -1.99 -43.54
C THR A 413 5.43 -2.66 -44.55
N ASN A 414 5.02 -1.98 -45.63
CA ASN A 414 4.24 -2.59 -46.73
C ASN A 414 5.06 -3.60 -47.57
N THR A 415 6.36 -3.73 -47.31
CA THR A 415 7.23 -4.78 -47.85
C THR A 415 7.63 -5.74 -46.72
N SER A 416 6.95 -6.90 -46.70
CA SER A 416 7.25 -8.14 -45.94
C SER A 416 7.11 -8.14 -44.40
N ASN A 417 6.21 -9.03 -43.92
CA ASN A 417 6.11 -9.64 -42.58
C ASN A 417 5.66 -8.78 -41.39
N MET A 418 4.36 -8.46 -41.32
CA MET A 418 3.65 -8.31 -40.03
C MET A 418 2.60 -9.43 -39.91
N TYR A 419 3.03 -10.66 -39.61
CA TYR A 419 2.12 -11.74 -39.24
C TYR A 419 2.34 -12.12 -37.77
N ILE A 420 1.24 -12.00 -37.01
CA ILE A 420 0.91 -12.75 -35.79
C ILE A 420 1.60 -12.28 -34.49
N VAL A 421 1.09 -11.21 -33.85
CA VAL A 421 0.94 -11.11 -32.37
C VAL A 421 -0.25 -10.19 -32.00
N ASP A 422 -1.31 -10.16 -32.82
CA ASP A 422 -2.27 -9.04 -32.81
C ASP A 422 -3.48 -9.19 -31.87
N ASN A 423 -3.65 -10.32 -31.16
CA ASN A 423 -4.76 -10.49 -30.21
C ASN A 423 -4.35 -10.66 -28.74
N GLU A 424 -3.05 -10.77 -28.43
CA GLU A 424 -2.58 -11.19 -27.09
C GLU A 424 -2.23 -10.03 -26.14
N TYR A 425 -2.08 -8.81 -26.63
CA TYR A 425 -1.66 -7.66 -25.80
C TYR A 425 -2.79 -6.85 -25.18
N LYS A 426 -4.06 -7.09 -25.55
CA LYS A 426 -5.20 -6.40 -24.91
C LYS A 426 -5.39 -6.79 -23.44
N ASN A 427 -4.94 -7.99 -23.04
CA ASN A 427 -5.11 -8.50 -21.67
C ASN A 427 -3.85 -8.29 -20.80
N ALA A 428 -2.65 -8.30 -21.38
CA ALA A 428 -1.40 -8.12 -20.63
C ALA A 428 -1.27 -6.72 -19.98
N VAL A 429 -1.84 -5.69 -20.62
CA VAL A 429 -1.85 -4.32 -20.10
C VAL A 429 -2.66 -4.22 -18.80
N GLN A 430 -3.65 -5.08 -18.58
CA GLN A 430 -4.52 -4.98 -17.40
C GLN A 430 -3.87 -5.55 -16.12
N LEU A 431 -2.86 -6.41 -16.24
CA LEU A 431 -2.21 -7.08 -15.10
C LEU A 431 -1.06 -6.26 -14.49
N CYS A 432 -0.30 -5.50 -15.29
CA CYS A 432 0.71 -4.57 -14.77
C CYS A 432 0.09 -3.29 -14.14
N LEU A 433 -1.23 -3.11 -14.26
CA LEU A 433 -1.94 -1.88 -13.90
C LEU A 433 -2.54 -1.87 -12.48
N PHE A 434 -2.54 -2.97 -11.73
CA PHE A 434 -3.16 -2.96 -10.39
C PHE A 434 -2.34 -2.19 -9.34
N ASP A 435 -1.05 -1.93 -9.58
CA ASP A 435 -0.16 -1.28 -8.59
C ASP A 435 0.22 0.18 -8.90
N LEU A 436 -0.18 0.73 -10.05
CA LEU A 436 0.10 2.14 -10.39
C LEU A 436 -1.05 3.11 -10.06
N ASN A 437 -2.20 2.63 -9.56
CA ASN A 437 -3.40 3.46 -9.33
C ASN A 437 -3.98 3.41 -7.91
N ILE A 438 -3.21 3.00 -6.90
CA ILE A 438 -3.61 3.21 -5.49
C ILE A 438 -2.83 4.42 -4.96
N GLY A 439 -3.31 5.59 -5.33
CA GLY A 439 -2.73 6.88 -4.98
C GLY A 439 -3.67 8.02 -5.39
N ALA A 440 -4.89 7.99 -4.86
CA ALA A 440 -5.84 9.10 -4.85
C ALA A 440 -6.53 9.14 -3.49
#